data_AF-A0A8T5GUA4-F1
#
_entry.id   AF-A0A8T5GUA4-F1
#
_cell.length_a   1.000
_cell.length_b   1.000
_cell.length_c   1.000
_cell.angle_alpha   90.00
_cell.angle_beta   90.00
_cell.angle_gamma   90.00
#
_symmetry.space_group_name_H-M   'P 1'
#
loop_
_entity.id
_entity.type
_entity.pdbx_description
1 polymer ?
#
loop_
_entity_poly.entity_id
_entity_poly.type
_entity_poly.pdbx_seq_one_letter_code
_entity_poly.pdbx_strand_id
1 'polypeptide(L)'
;GVAFVPPLIIVFMIAAAIYDAWAVYKSKHMLDLADTMIGLRLPILLVAPQDKGYSFVEETTSMKQKNQPAVASPPSGQPKKKKSKDAMFMGLGDVIFPGMLVVSAAQWLDHSDAILVAISTLIGGLVGYFALMTYVARGRAQAGLPLLNGGSILGYIVGGLIFIGTAIFDFGISF
;
A
#
# COMPACT_ATOMS: atom_id res chain seq x y z
N GLY A 1 -17.97 24.43 4.09
CA GLY A 1 -17.18 23.38 3.43
C GLY A 1 -17.45 22.07 4.13
N VAL A 2 -17.44 20.94 3.42
CA VAL A 2 -17.69 19.63 4.04
C VAL A 2 -16.52 19.34 4.97
N ALA A 3 -16.75 19.42 6.28
CA ALA A 3 -15.74 19.21 7.30
C ALA A 3 -15.37 17.72 7.33
N PHE A 4 -14.13 17.38 7.00
CA PHE A 4 -13.59 16.03 7.21
C PHE A 4 -13.18 15.88 8.67
N VAL A 5 -14.18 15.69 9.54
CA VAL A 5 -13.99 15.46 10.99
C VAL A 5 -13.44 14.03 11.19
N PRO A 6 -12.53 13.78 12.18
CA PRO A 6 -11.88 12.48 12.33
C PRO A 6 -12.84 11.27 12.34
N PRO A 7 -14.01 11.31 13.02
CA PRO A 7 -14.97 10.21 13.02
C PRO A 7 -15.48 9.81 11.63
N LEU A 8 -15.77 10.79 10.77
CA LEU A 8 -16.27 10.53 9.42
C LEU A 8 -15.21 9.82 8.57
N ILE A 9 -13.95 10.24 8.71
CA ILE A 9 -12.81 9.60 8.04
C ILE A 9 -12.64 8.18 8.55
N ILE A 10 -12.73 7.94 9.87
CA ILE A 10 -12.61 6.60 10.45
C ILE A 10 -13.69 5.66 9.91
N VAL A 11 -14.95 6.11 9.83
CA VAL A 11 -16.05 5.31 9.27
C VAL A 11 -15.75 4.96 7.81
N PHE A 12 -15.32 5.93 7.02
CA PHE A 12 -14.94 5.70 5.62
C PHE A 12 -13.77 4.72 5.49
N MET A 13 -12.74 4.87 6.33
CA MET A 13 -11.57 4.01 6.35
C MET A 13 -11.90 2.56 6.72
N ILE A 14 -12.81 2.35 7.67
CA ILE A 14 -13.33 1.02 8.04
C ILE A 14 -14.10 0.42 6.87
N ALA A 15 -15.00 1.19 6.23
CA ALA A 15 -15.75 0.71 5.07
C ALA A 15 -14.82 0.32 3.91
N ALA A 16 -13.82 1.15 3.61
CA ALA A 16 -12.81 0.87 2.58
C ALA A 16 -11.95 -0.36 2.91
N ALA A 17 -11.55 -0.53 4.18
CA ALA A 17 -10.81 -1.71 4.62
C ALA A 17 -11.66 -2.99 4.51
N ILE A 18 -12.95 -2.94 4.88
CA ILE A 18 -13.86 -4.07 4.72
C ILE A 18 -14.03 -4.41 3.24
N TYR A 19 -14.19 -3.39 2.39
CA TYR A 19 -14.31 -3.58 0.94
C TYR A 19 -13.06 -4.24 0.34
N ASP A 20 -11.86 -3.76 0.68
CA ASP A 20 -10.59 -4.31 0.19
C ASP A 20 -10.38 -5.76 0.68
N ALA A 21 -10.63 -6.02 1.97
CA ALA A 21 -10.58 -7.38 2.51
C ALA A 21 -11.58 -8.31 1.81
N TRP A 22 -12.80 -7.84 1.59
CA TRP A 22 -13.83 -8.62 0.90
C TRP A 22 -13.45 -8.88 -0.56
N ALA A 23 -12.95 -7.86 -1.28
CA ALA A 23 -12.50 -7.99 -2.66
C ALA A 23 -11.32 -8.97 -2.77
N VAL A 24 -10.33 -8.89 -1.88
CA VAL A 24 -9.13 -9.75 -1.95
C VAL A 24 -9.44 -11.20 -1.53
N TYR A 25 -10.15 -11.41 -0.41
CA TYR A 25 -10.34 -12.76 0.14
C TYR A 25 -11.57 -13.48 -0.41
N LYS A 26 -12.63 -12.75 -0.74
CA LYS A 26 -13.92 -13.36 -1.16
C LYS A 26 -14.08 -13.42 -2.67
N SER A 27 -13.62 -12.41 -3.41
CA SER A 27 -13.88 -12.40 -4.86
C SER A 27 -13.09 -13.48 -5.61
N LYS A 28 -11.86 -13.82 -5.19
CA LYS A 28 -10.94 -14.79 -5.85
C LYS A 28 -10.89 -14.74 -7.39
N HIS A 29 -11.48 -13.74 -8.05
CA HIS A 29 -11.56 -13.57 -9.50
C HIS A 29 -10.17 -13.26 -10.10
N MET A 30 -9.22 -12.89 -9.24
CA MET A 30 -7.82 -12.70 -9.59
C MET A 30 -7.06 -14.02 -9.82
N LEU A 31 -7.55 -15.16 -9.29
CA LEU A 31 -7.00 -16.48 -9.59
C LEU A 31 -7.50 -16.97 -10.97
N ASP A 32 -8.76 -16.69 -11.32
CA ASP A 32 -9.31 -17.01 -12.65
C ASP A 32 -8.70 -16.12 -13.75
N LEU A 33 -8.38 -14.85 -13.47
CA LEU A 33 -7.71 -13.96 -14.44
C LEU A 33 -6.24 -14.33 -14.69
N ALA A 34 -5.54 -14.92 -13.72
CA ALA A 34 -4.19 -15.44 -13.95
C ALA A 34 -4.21 -16.58 -14.98
N ASP A 35 -5.22 -17.46 -14.92
CA ASP A 35 -5.43 -18.53 -15.90
C ASP A 35 -5.92 -18.00 -17.26
N THR A 36 -6.65 -16.88 -17.33
CA THR A 36 -7.08 -16.29 -18.61
C THR A 36 -6.03 -15.38 -19.28
N MET A 37 -5.21 -14.65 -18.50
CA MET A 37 -4.21 -13.69 -19.04
C MET A 37 -2.98 -14.39 -19.64
N ILE A 38 -2.64 -15.60 -19.18
CA ILE A 38 -1.64 -16.46 -19.83
C ILE A 38 -2.07 -16.81 -21.27
N GLY A 39 -3.38 -16.84 -21.54
CA GLY A 39 -3.95 -17.06 -22.88
C GLY A 39 -3.92 -15.83 -23.80
N LEU A 40 -3.92 -14.60 -23.29
CA LEU A 40 -4.15 -13.39 -24.09
C LEU A 40 -2.94 -12.46 -24.32
N ARG A 41 -1.76 -12.71 -23.71
CA ARG A 41 -0.50 -11.95 -23.97
C ARG A 41 -0.68 -10.41 -24.01
N LEU A 42 -1.45 -9.81 -23.11
CA LEU A 42 -1.62 -8.35 -23.11
C LEU A 42 -0.56 -7.67 -22.23
N PRO A 43 0.35 -6.85 -22.80
CA PRO A 43 1.28 -6.06 -22.03
C PRO A 43 0.54 -4.85 -21.46
N ILE A 44 0.33 -4.83 -20.15
CA ILE A 44 -0.23 -3.67 -19.47
C ILE A 44 0.62 -3.48 -18.21
N LEU A 45 1.53 -2.49 -18.21
CA LEU A 45 1.74 -1.54 -17.12
C LEU A 45 2.98 -0.64 -17.34
N LEU A 46 2.90 0.57 -16.79
CA LEU A 46 4.00 1.54 -16.63
C LEU A 46 4.93 1.11 -15.50
N VAL A 47 6.25 1.09 -15.76
CA VAL A 47 7.29 0.64 -14.81
C VAL A 47 7.96 1.86 -14.15
N ALA A 48 7.95 1.92 -12.81
CA ALA A 48 8.78 2.86 -12.04
C ALA A 48 10.04 2.13 -11.53
N PRO A 49 11.25 2.54 -11.94
CA PRO A 49 12.49 1.81 -11.64
C PRO A 49 12.87 1.91 -10.16
N GLN A 50 13.34 0.80 -9.59
CA GLN A 50 13.73 0.68 -8.18
C GLN A 50 15.24 0.82 -7.93
N ASP A 51 16.06 0.93 -8.98
CA ASP A 51 17.51 1.06 -8.85
C ASP A 51 18.03 2.33 -9.53
N LYS A 52 18.95 3.04 -8.86
CA LYS A 52 19.67 4.21 -9.40
C LYS A 52 20.65 3.86 -10.55
N GLY A 53 20.71 2.60 -10.96
CA GLY A 53 21.63 2.09 -11.99
C GLY A 53 20.94 1.58 -13.26
N TYR A 54 19.71 2.01 -13.56
CA TYR A 54 19.03 1.62 -14.80
C TYR A 54 19.56 2.42 -15.98
N SER A 55 20.27 1.75 -16.90
CA SER A 55 20.70 2.32 -18.17
C SER A 55 19.93 1.66 -19.31
N PHE A 56 19.01 2.40 -19.93
CA PHE A 56 18.25 2.00 -21.12
C PHE A 56 19.16 1.55 -22.30
N VAL A 57 20.43 1.95 -22.28
CA VAL A 57 21.39 1.71 -23.35
C VAL A 57 21.84 0.25 -23.41
N GLU A 58 21.96 -0.43 -22.27
CA GLU A 58 22.46 -1.82 -22.18
C GLU A 58 21.43 -2.86 -22.66
N GLU A 59 20.15 -2.55 -22.50
CA GLU A 59 19.04 -3.39 -22.97
C GLU A 59 18.86 -3.29 -24.50
N THR A 60 19.12 -2.11 -25.06
CA THR A 60 19.07 -1.87 -26.52
C THR A 60 20.16 -2.66 -27.26
N THR A 61 21.36 -2.79 -26.66
CA THR A 61 22.44 -3.63 -27.20
C THR A 61 22.13 -5.13 -27.11
N SER A 62 21.48 -5.57 -26.04
CA SER A 62 21.11 -6.99 -25.87
C SER A 62 20.01 -7.45 -26.83
N MET A 63 19.08 -6.56 -27.22
CA MET A 63 18.07 -6.87 -28.23
C MET A 63 18.66 -6.97 -29.64
N LYS A 64 19.67 -6.16 -29.98
CA LYS A 64 20.31 -6.16 -31.31
C LYS A 64 21.12 -7.44 -31.58
N GLN A 65 21.63 -8.08 -30.53
CA GLN A 65 22.43 -9.31 -30.62
C GLN A 65 21.58 -10.59 -30.72
N LYS A 66 20.29 -10.53 -30.36
CA LYS A 66 19.37 -11.69 -30.41
C LYS A 66 18.81 -11.99 -31.82
N ASN A 67 19.10 -11.14 -32.81
CA ASN A 67 18.67 -11.29 -34.20
C ASN A 67 19.72 -11.94 -35.13
N GLN A 68 20.74 -12.63 -34.60
CA GLN A 68 21.61 -13.51 -35.40
C GLN A 68 21.30 -14.99 -35.11
N PRO A 69 21.26 -15.87 -36.13
CA PRO A 69 20.93 -17.28 -35.94
C PRO A 69 21.92 -18.00 -35.02
N ALA A 70 21.37 -18.86 -34.16
CA ALA A 70 22.10 -19.61 -33.16
C ALA A 70 23.14 -20.57 -33.77
N VAL A 71 24.40 -20.43 -33.36
CA VAL A 71 25.43 -21.46 -33.51
C VAL A 71 25.52 -22.21 -32.17
N ALA A 72 25.33 -23.52 -32.23
CA ALA A 72 25.26 -24.40 -31.07
C ALA A 72 26.60 -24.50 -30.32
N SER A 73 26.56 -24.42 -28.99
CA SER A 73 27.63 -24.84 -28.08
C SER A 73 27.07 -25.23 -26.69
N PRO A 74 27.76 -26.11 -25.93
CA PRO A 74 27.16 -27.02 -24.93
C PRO A 74 26.85 -26.38 -23.56
N PRO A 75 26.17 -27.10 -22.63
CA PRO A 75 25.50 -26.51 -21.48
C PRO A 75 26.49 -26.18 -20.36
N SER A 76 26.76 -24.89 -20.14
CA SER A 76 27.39 -24.42 -18.90
C SER A 76 26.31 -23.98 -17.92
N GLY A 77 26.18 -24.70 -16.81
CA GLY A 77 25.28 -24.36 -15.72
C GLY A 77 25.55 -22.94 -15.20
N GLN A 78 24.55 -22.07 -15.33
CA GLN A 78 24.56 -20.74 -14.72
C GLN A 78 23.48 -20.67 -13.62
N PRO A 79 23.79 -20.04 -12.48
CA PRO A 79 22.92 -20.03 -11.32
C PRO A 79 21.66 -19.21 -11.62
N LYS A 80 20.50 -19.73 -11.19
CA LYS A 80 19.19 -19.07 -11.30
C LYS A 80 19.30 -17.62 -10.79
N LYS A 81 19.29 -16.63 -11.70
CA LYS A 81 19.17 -15.21 -11.37
C LYS A 81 17.91 -15.02 -10.52
N LYS A 82 18.10 -14.58 -9.28
CA LYS A 82 17.01 -14.20 -8.36
C LYS A 82 16.12 -13.19 -9.09
N LYS A 83 14.83 -13.51 -9.21
CA LYS A 83 13.79 -12.61 -9.71
C LYS A 83 13.98 -11.22 -9.08
N SER A 84 14.10 -10.21 -9.92
CA SER A 84 13.97 -8.80 -9.54
C SER A 84 12.75 -8.65 -8.65
N LYS A 85 12.92 -7.99 -7.50
CA LYS A 85 11.79 -7.61 -6.66
C LYS A 85 11.05 -6.49 -7.41
N ASP A 86 10.02 -6.90 -8.13
CA ASP A 86 9.16 -6.02 -8.90
C ASP A 86 8.63 -4.88 -8.03
N ALA A 87 8.64 -3.66 -8.58
CA ALA A 87 8.09 -2.48 -7.94
C ALA A 87 6.63 -2.73 -7.54
N MET A 88 6.32 -2.52 -6.27
CA MET A 88 4.97 -2.70 -5.74
C MET A 88 4.17 -1.43 -6.05
N PHE A 89 3.15 -1.56 -6.91
CA PHE A 89 2.14 -0.53 -7.09
C PHE A 89 1.29 -0.46 -5.83
N MET A 90 1.42 0.61 -5.08
CA MET A 90 0.56 0.91 -3.94
C MET A 90 -0.54 1.85 -4.41
N GLY A 91 -1.79 1.59 -4.03
CA GLY A 91 -2.90 2.45 -4.42
C GLY A 91 -2.68 3.84 -3.85
N LEU A 92 -2.85 4.90 -4.65
CA LEU A 92 -2.76 6.29 -4.14
C LEU A 92 -3.71 6.50 -2.94
N GLY A 93 -4.87 5.84 -2.94
CA GLY A 93 -5.81 5.86 -1.83
C GLY A 93 -5.22 5.35 -0.51
N ASP A 94 -4.29 4.40 -0.55
CA ASP A 94 -3.68 3.78 0.64
C ASP A 94 -2.81 4.77 1.43
N VAL A 95 -2.29 5.81 0.76
CA VAL A 95 -1.52 6.89 1.41
C VAL A 95 -2.43 8.05 1.79
N ILE A 96 -3.45 8.34 0.98
CA ILE A 96 -4.36 9.47 1.18
C ILE A 96 -5.24 9.25 2.42
N PHE A 97 -5.77 8.04 2.68
CA PHE A 97 -6.65 7.82 3.84
C PHE A 97 -5.96 8.01 5.18
N PRO A 98 -4.80 7.37 5.47
CA PRO A 98 -4.00 7.69 6.65
C PRO A 98 -3.63 9.17 6.76
N GLY A 99 -3.21 9.79 5.65
CA GLY A 99 -2.80 11.20 5.64
C GLY A 99 -3.93 12.14 5.99
N MET A 100 -5.14 11.90 5.48
CA MET A 100 -6.33 12.69 5.83
C MET A 100 -6.68 12.56 7.31
N LEU A 101 -6.56 11.37 7.91
CA LEU A 101 -6.80 11.19 9.34
C LEU A 101 -5.78 11.98 10.19
N VAL A 102 -4.51 11.99 9.80
CA VAL A 102 -3.45 12.75 10.49
C VAL A 102 -3.73 14.26 10.43
N VAL A 103 -4.05 14.79 9.25
CA VAL A 103 -4.36 16.21 9.07
C VAL A 103 -5.64 16.59 9.83
N SER A 104 -6.65 15.74 9.78
CA SER A 104 -7.92 15.95 10.48
C SER A 104 -7.73 15.95 12.00
N ALA A 105 -6.93 15.02 12.54
CA ALA A 105 -6.55 15.01 13.95
C ALA A 105 -5.84 16.31 14.36
N ALA A 106 -4.91 16.80 13.54
CA ALA A 106 -4.21 18.05 13.81
C ALA A 106 -5.10 19.30 13.75
N GLN A 107 -6.20 19.27 12.98
CA GLN A 107 -7.10 20.42 12.82
C GLN A 107 -8.29 20.44 13.78
N TRP A 108 -8.80 19.27 14.19
CA TRP A 108 -10.05 19.15 14.95
C TRP A 108 -9.85 18.83 16.43
N LEU A 109 -8.70 18.33 16.83
CA LEU A 109 -8.37 18.12 18.25
C LEU A 109 -7.85 19.41 18.88
N ASP A 110 -7.89 19.45 20.21
CA ASP A 110 -7.47 20.63 20.95
C ASP A 110 -5.96 20.90 20.78
N HIS A 111 -5.58 22.18 20.66
CA HIS A 111 -4.31 22.58 20.05
C HIS A 111 -3.06 22.07 20.80
N SER A 112 -3.17 21.83 22.11
CA SER A 112 -2.07 21.39 22.95
C SER A 112 -1.61 19.96 22.66
N ASP A 113 -2.55 19.06 22.36
CA ASP A 113 -2.31 17.62 22.25
C ASP A 113 -2.62 17.05 20.85
N ALA A 114 -3.27 17.84 19.98
CA ALA A 114 -3.61 17.46 18.61
C ALA A 114 -2.39 16.97 17.80
N ILE A 115 -1.25 17.63 17.96
CA ILE A 115 -0.02 17.26 17.25
C ILE A 115 0.50 15.91 17.73
N LEU A 116 0.42 15.62 19.04
CA LEU A 116 0.86 14.34 19.59
C LEU A 116 -0.01 13.19 19.10
N VAL A 117 -1.33 13.40 19.01
CA VAL A 117 -2.25 12.41 18.43
C VAL A 117 -2.02 12.24 16.93
N ALA A 118 -1.76 13.32 16.19
CA ALA A 118 -1.43 13.26 14.77
C ALA A 118 -0.13 12.48 14.51
N ILE A 119 0.91 12.70 15.32
CA ILE A 119 2.16 11.94 15.26
C ILE A 119 1.92 10.46 15.61
N SER A 120 1.15 10.17 16.65
CA SER A 120 0.79 8.79 17.03
C SER A 120 0.03 8.08 15.90
N THR A 121 -0.91 8.77 15.26
CA THR A 121 -1.65 8.29 14.08
C THR A 121 -0.71 7.97 12.92
N LEU A 122 0.24 8.87 12.64
CA LEU A 122 1.25 8.69 11.60
C LEU A 122 2.15 7.47 11.88
N ILE A 123 2.59 7.31 13.13
CA ILE A 123 3.39 6.15 13.57
C ILE A 123 2.59 4.86 13.40
N GLY A 124 1.32 4.85 13.82
CA GLY A 124 0.44 3.70 13.63
C GLY A 124 0.29 3.31 12.16
N GLY A 125 0.10 4.29 11.27
CA GLY A 125 0.05 4.06 9.83
C GLY A 125 1.36 3.52 9.26
N LEU A 126 2.50 4.04 9.71
CA LEU A 126 3.81 3.57 9.30
C LEU A 126 4.09 2.13 9.76
N VAL A 127 3.70 1.78 10.99
CA VAL A 127 3.77 0.39 11.49
C VAL A 127 2.88 -0.53 10.66
N GLY A 128 1.66 -0.09 10.31
CA GLY A 128 0.77 -0.81 9.39
C GLY A 128 1.41 -1.05 8.02
N TYR A 129 2.07 -0.03 7.47
CA TYR A 129 2.82 -0.13 6.22
C TYR A 129 3.98 -1.13 6.32
N PHE A 130 4.81 -1.07 7.37
CA PHE A 130 5.90 -2.02 7.57
C PHE A 130 5.39 -3.46 7.72
N ALA A 131 4.28 -3.66 8.43
CA ALA A 131 3.64 -4.96 8.55
C ALA A 131 3.19 -5.48 7.17
N LEU A 132 2.51 -4.65 6.37
CA LEU A 132 2.10 -4.99 5.01
C LEU A 132 3.30 -5.36 4.15
N MET A 133 4.35 -4.53 4.15
CA MET A 133 5.55 -4.76 3.36
C MET A 133 6.27 -6.07 3.76
N THR A 134 6.19 -6.45 5.04
CA THR A 134 6.70 -7.74 5.52
C THR A 134 5.91 -8.92 4.95
N TYR A 135 4.58 -8.82 4.87
CA TYR A 135 3.74 -9.86 4.25
C TYR A 135 3.97 -9.97 2.73
N VAL A 136 4.10 -8.83 2.05
CA VAL A 136 4.38 -8.77 0.61
C VAL A 136 5.76 -9.34 0.31
N ALA A 137 6.78 -9.02 1.12
CA ALA A 137 8.12 -9.59 0.98
C ALA A 137 8.15 -11.12 1.19
N ARG A 138 7.16 -11.68 1.89
CA ARG A 138 6.94 -13.13 2.05
C ARG A 138 6.14 -13.76 0.90
N GLY A 139 5.78 -12.99 -0.13
CA GLY A 139 5.08 -13.45 -1.33
C GLY A 139 3.60 -13.72 -1.13
N ARG A 140 2.98 -13.20 -0.06
CA ARG A 140 1.53 -13.31 0.16
C ARG A 140 0.84 -12.05 -0.32
N ALA A 141 -0.08 -12.19 -1.27
CA ALA A 141 -0.99 -11.12 -1.64
C ALA A 141 -1.96 -10.88 -0.47
N GLN A 142 -1.93 -9.67 0.09
CA GLN A 142 -2.71 -9.25 1.24
C GLN A 142 -3.48 -7.98 0.88
N ALA A 143 -4.70 -7.84 1.39
CA ALA A 143 -5.43 -6.58 1.38
C ALA A 143 -4.58 -5.49 2.07
N GLY A 144 -4.28 -4.41 1.34
CA GLY A 144 -3.40 -3.34 1.80
C GLY A 144 -4.10 -2.39 2.76
N LEU A 145 -5.35 -2.03 2.45
CA LEU A 145 -6.12 -1.05 3.22
C LEU A 145 -6.41 -1.51 4.65
N PRO A 146 -6.72 -2.80 4.95
CA PRO A 146 -6.90 -3.24 6.33
C PRO A 146 -5.68 -3.00 7.23
N LEU A 147 -4.47 -3.23 6.73
CA LEU A 147 -3.26 -3.04 7.53
C LEU A 147 -2.90 -1.56 7.66
N LEU A 148 -3.02 -0.78 6.59
CA LEU A 148 -2.69 0.65 6.64
C LEU A 148 -3.74 1.48 7.38
N ASN A 149 -5.01 1.33 7.01
CA ASN A 149 -6.10 2.03 7.67
C ASN A 149 -6.22 1.56 9.12
N GLY A 150 -6.12 0.24 9.35
CA GLY A 150 -6.16 -0.32 10.70
C GLY A 150 -5.03 0.20 11.58
N GLY A 151 -3.78 0.22 11.08
CA GLY A 151 -2.64 0.77 11.82
C GLY A 151 -2.82 2.25 12.15
N SER A 152 -3.29 3.05 11.20
CA SER A 152 -3.52 4.49 11.39
C SER A 152 -4.63 4.77 12.40
N ILE A 153 -5.77 4.08 12.28
CA ILE A 153 -6.90 4.18 13.22
C ILE A 153 -6.45 3.76 14.63
N LEU A 154 -5.67 2.68 14.75
CA LEU A 154 -5.17 2.23 16.03
C LEU A 154 -4.20 3.26 16.65
N GLY A 155 -3.32 3.85 15.83
CA GLY A 155 -2.45 4.96 16.27
C GLY A 155 -3.23 6.20 16.73
N TYR A 156 -4.33 6.53 16.05
CA TYR A 156 -5.25 7.60 16.45
C TYR A 156 -5.94 7.30 17.77
N ILE A 157 -6.50 6.10 17.93
CA ILE A 157 -7.21 5.70 19.16
C ILE A 157 -6.25 5.64 20.34
N VAL A 158 -5.09 5.00 20.18
CA VAL A 158 -4.10 4.86 21.26
C VAL A 158 -3.53 6.22 21.65
N GLY A 159 -3.10 7.03 20.67
CA GLY A 159 -2.60 8.39 20.95
C GLY A 159 -3.68 9.26 21.57
N GLY A 160 -4.88 9.22 20.99
CA GLY A 160 -6.04 9.95 21.49
C GLY A 160 -6.37 9.60 22.94
N LEU A 161 -6.43 8.32 23.29
CA LEU A 161 -6.72 7.87 24.65
C LEU A 161 -5.63 8.27 25.65
N ILE A 162 -4.37 8.28 25.23
CA ILE A 162 -3.23 8.64 26.09
C ILE A 162 -3.17 10.15 26.36
N PHE A 163 -3.35 10.97 25.32
CA PHE A 163 -3.14 12.42 25.43
C PHE A 163 -4.42 13.20 25.73
N ILE A 164 -5.57 12.78 25.19
CA ILE A 164 -6.84 13.53 25.20
C ILE A 164 -7.94 12.76 25.98
N GLY A 165 -7.76 11.45 26.19
CA GLY A 165 -8.74 10.61 26.88
C GLY A 165 -9.95 10.29 26.01
N THR A 166 -11.15 10.23 26.61
CA THR A 166 -12.40 9.86 25.91
C THR A 166 -12.96 10.95 25.01
N ALA A 167 -12.44 12.19 25.10
CA ALA A 167 -12.90 13.32 24.29
C ALA A 167 -12.62 13.14 22.78
N ILE A 168 -11.75 12.21 22.38
CA ILE A 168 -11.53 11.87 20.97
C ILE A 168 -12.74 11.23 20.27
N PHE A 169 -13.70 10.74 21.07
CA PHE A 169 -14.98 10.19 20.63
C PHE A 169 -16.11 11.19 20.79
N ASP A 170 -15.83 12.44 21.16
CA ASP A 170 -16.89 13.43 21.22
C ASP A 170 -17.28 13.82 19.79
N PHE A 171 -18.35 13.19 19.30
CA PHE A 171 -18.74 13.21 17.90
C PHE A 171 -19.28 14.58 17.43
N GLY A 172 -19.26 15.61 18.29
CA GLY A 172 -19.87 16.91 18.00
C GLY A 172 -21.37 16.83 17.72
N ILE A 173 -22.00 15.68 18.03
CA ILE A 173 -23.44 15.46 17.96
C ILE A 173 -24.01 15.89 19.30
N SER A 174 -24.27 17.20 19.44
CA SER A 174 -25.17 17.67 20.49
C SER A 174 -26.59 17.26 20.10
N PHE A 175 -27.26 16.48 20.95
CA PHE A 175 -28.71 16.24 20.86
C PHE A 175 -29.48 17.50 21.24
#